data_AF-A0ABD5BN60-F1
#
_entry.id   AF-A0ABD5BN60-F1
#
_cell.length_a   1.000
_cell.length_b   1.000
_cell.length_c   1.000
_cell.angle_alpha   90.00
_cell.angle_beta   90.00
_cell.angle_gamma   90.00
#
_symmetry.space_group_name_H-M   'P 1'
#
loop_
_entity.id
_entity.type
_entity.pdbx_description
1 polymer ?
#
loop_
_entity_poly.entity_id
_entity_poly.type
_entity_poly.pdbx_seq_one_letter_code
_entity_poly.pdbx_strand_id
1 'polypeptide(L)'
;MIVGWVSRVVNDSFGRFPLQQLKKEGINYRQVTVDGHYPTGFQVKSKTTDGTDPSVEYFRKGSAASHLSVADFNREYFGSARHLHLSGVAAALSSQSLALCHHAAREMRAMGKT
;
A
#
# COMPACT_ATOMS: atom_id res chain seq x y z
N MET A 1 7.33 4.31 18.79
CA MET A 1 7.27 4.90 17.43
C MET A 1 6.25 4.10 16.65
N ILE A 2 5.23 4.73 16.08
CA ILE A 2 4.16 4.03 15.37
C ILE A 2 4.42 4.19 13.87
N VAL A 3 4.40 3.10 13.12
CA VAL A 3 4.50 3.12 11.65
C VAL A 3 3.10 3.26 11.06
N GLY A 4 2.96 4.10 10.04
CA GLY A 4 1.72 4.28 9.29
C GLY A 4 1.77 3.59 7.94
N TRP A 5 0.64 3.05 7.48
CA TRP A 5 0.48 2.51 6.13
C TRP A 5 -0.67 3.20 5.39
N VAL A 6 -0.40 3.63 4.16
CA VAL A 6 -1.36 4.25 3.25
C VAL A 6 -1.60 3.26 2.11
N SER A 7 -2.87 2.91 1.88
CA SER A 7 -3.24 1.92 0.86
C SER A 7 -4.72 1.99 0.55
N ARG A 8 -5.22 1.08 -0.29
CA ARG A 8 -6.65 0.84 -0.49
C ARG A 8 -6.96 -0.64 -0.49
N VAL A 9 -8.12 -1.01 0.03
CA VAL A 9 -8.67 -2.39 0.03
C VAL A 9 -10.19 -2.34 -0.17
N VAL A 10 -10.82 -3.47 -0.49
CA VAL A 10 -12.29 -3.60 -0.46
C VAL A 10 -12.77 -4.22 0.85
N ASN A 11 -14.04 -4.01 1.21
CA ASN A 11 -14.65 -4.66 2.38
C ASN A 11 -15.03 -6.13 2.12
N ASP A 12 -14.08 -6.94 1.66
CA ASP A 12 -14.21 -8.38 1.52
C ASP A 12 -13.25 -9.11 2.48
N SER A 13 -13.21 -10.44 2.41
CA SER A 13 -12.32 -11.24 3.26
C SER A 13 -10.84 -10.96 2.98
N PHE A 14 -10.49 -10.69 1.72
CA PHE A 14 -9.12 -10.37 1.30
C PHE A 14 -8.67 -8.99 1.77
N GLY A 15 -9.56 -8.01 1.87
CA GLY A 15 -9.26 -6.67 2.36
C GLY A 15 -9.33 -6.56 3.88
N ARG A 16 -10.25 -7.29 4.54
CA ARG A 16 -10.29 -7.35 6.02
C ARG A 16 -9.07 -8.03 6.62
N PHE A 17 -8.55 -9.08 5.98
CA PHE A 17 -7.39 -9.82 6.47
C PHE A 17 -6.13 -8.94 6.71
N PRO A 18 -5.63 -8.15 5.73
CA PRO A 18 -4.47 -7.30 5.95
C PRO A 18 -4.74 -6.23 7.01
N LEU A 19 -5.93 -5.63 7.09
CA LEU A 19 -6.25 -4.67 8.16
C LEU A 19 -6.16 -5.30 9.54
N GLN A 20 -6.65 -6.54 9.70
CA GLN A 20 -6.51 -7.27 10.95
C GLN A 20 -5.05 -7.56 11.27
N GLN A 21 -4.23 -7.92 10.28
CA GLN A 21 -2.81 -8.18 10.51
C GLN A 21 -2.07 -6.89 10.92
N LEU A 22 -2.28 -5.78 10.22
CA LEU A 22 -1.69 -4.49 10.58
C LEU A 22 -2.07 -4.07 12.00
N LYS A 23 -3.33 -4.27 12.39
CA LYS A 23 -3.78 -4.03 13.76
C LYS A 23 -3.01 -4.88 14.77
N LYS A 24 -2.84 -6.18 14.51
CA LYS A 24 -2.09 -7.11 15.37
C LYS A 24 -0.63 -6.70 15.52
N GLU A 25 -0.01 -6.22 14.44
CA GLU A 25 1.38 -5.74 14.42
C GLU A 25 1.55 -4.31 14.94
N GLY A 26 0.46 -3.64 15.39
CA GLY A 26 0.53 -2.27 15.90
C GLY A 26 0.81 -1.19 14.85
N ILE A 27 0.53 -1.47 13.56
CA ILE A 27 0.69 -0.52 12.45
C ILE A 27 -0.58 0.33 12.32
N ASN A 28 -0.43 1.65 12.26
CA ASN A 28 -1.52 2.57 12.01
C ASN A 28 -1.98 2.49 10.55
N TYR A 29 -3.20 1.99 10.33
CA TYR A 29 -3.82 1.85 9.02
C TYR A 29 -4.99 2.84 8.80
N ARG A 30 -5.06 3.94 9.55
CA ARG A 30 -6.15 4.94 9.43
C ARG A 30 -6.24 5.62 8.05
N GLN A 31 -5.16 5.58 7.27
CA GLN A 31 -5.12 6.05 5.88
C GLN A 31 -5.21 4.91 4.87
N VAL A 32 -5.81 3.78 5.26
CA VAL A 32 -6.24 2.76 4.31
C VAL A 32 -7.69 3.02 3.94
N THR A 33 -7.92 3.42 2.68
CA THR A 33 -9.27 3.62 2.16
C THR A 33 -9.93 2.27 1.91
N VAL A 34 -11.15 2.09 2.40
CA VAL A 34 -11.99 0.95 2.06
C VAL A 34 -12.88 1.34 0.88
N ASP A 35 -12.50 0.89 -0.32
CA ASP A 35 -13.12 1.23 -1.59
C ASP A 35 -14.01 0.08 -2.09
N GLY A 36 -15.29 0.34 -2.34
CA GLY A 36 -16.25 -0.66 -2.81
C GLY A 36 -16.18 -0.96 -4.31
N HIS A 37 -15.42 -0.19 -5.10
CA HIS A 37 -15.46 -0.26 -6.56
C HIS A 37 -14.44 -1.23 -7.16
N TYR A 38 -13.36 -1.55 -6.45
CA TYR A 38 -12.23 -2.32 -6.96
C TYR A 38 -11.86 -3.45 -6.00
N PRO A 39 -11.50 -4.65 -6.49
CA PRO A 39 -11.20 -5.80 -5.62
C PRO A 39 -9.88 -5.64 -4.85
N THR A 40 -9.74 -6.31 -3.72
CA THR A 40 -8.42 -6.47 -3.09
C THR A 40 -7.56 -7.42 -3.93
N GLY A 41 -6.33 -7.02 -4.26
CA GLY A 41 -5.40 -7.88 -4.99
C GLY A 41 -4.85 -9.01 -4.12
N PHE A 42 -4.60 -10.16 -4.72
CA PHE A 42 -3.97 -11.31 -4.04
C PHE A 42 -2.95 -11.99 -4.95
N GLN A 43 -2.22 -12.96 -4.40
CA GLN A 43 -1.29 -13.79 -5.15
C GLN A 43 -1.44 -15.25 -4.72
N VAL A 44 -1.16 -16.16 -5.65
CA VAL A 44 -1.02 -17.60 -5.38
C VAL A 44 0.44 -17.95 -5.59
N LYS A 45 1.01 -18.72 -4.66
CA LYS A 45 2.41 -19.14 -4.70
C LYS A 45 2.46 -20.66 -4.64
N SER A 46 3.21 -21.29 -5.54
CA SER A 46 3.40 -22.74 -5.51
C SER A 46 4.19 -23.16 -4.27
N LYS A 47 4.03 -24.41 -3.83
CA LYS A 47 4.86 -25.01 -2.79
C LYS A 47 5.95 -25.84 -3.45
N THR A 48 7.20 -25.48 -3.27
CA THR A 48 8.37 -26.26 -3.72
C THR A 48 9.02 -26.95 -2.52
N THR A 49 9.58 -28.14 -2.73
CA THR A 49 10.24 -28.94 -1.67
C THR A 49 11.69 -29.29 -2.00
N ASP A 50 12.15 -28.91 -3.20
CA ASP A 50 13.46 -29.21 -3.77
C ASP A 50 14.39 -27.99 -3.79
N GLY A 51 13.98 -26.88 -3.16
CA GLY A 51 14.76 -25.64 -3.11
C GLY A 51 14.62 -24.76 -4.34
N THR A 52 13.81 -25.13 -5.33
CA THR A 52 13.53 -24.27 -6.49
C THR A 52 12.70 -23.04 -6.11
N ASP A 53 12.92 -21.94 -6.84
CA ASP A 53 12.14 -20.72 -6.66
C ASP A 53 10.65 -20.98 -6.96
N PRO A 54 9.74 -20.75 -6.00
CA PRO A 54 8.34 -21.04 -6.23
C PRO A 54 7.72 -20.05 -7.21
N SER A 55 6.96 -20.56 -8.16
CA SER A 55 6.16 -19.75 -9.08
C SER A 55 5.13 -18.92 -8.33
N VAL A 56 4.96 -17.66 -8.74
CA VAL A 56 3.97 -16.73 -8.18
C VAL A 56 3.07 -16.21 -9.29
N GLU A 57 1.76 -16.38 -9.10
CA GLU A 57 0.73 -15.79 -9.95
C GLU A 57 0.09 -14.60 -9.23
N TYR A 58 0.03 -13.46 -9.91
CA TYR A 58 -0.48 -12.21 -9.35
C TYR A 58 -1.87 -11.89 -9.89
N PHE A 59 -2.85 -11.81 -8.99
CA PHE A 59 -4.21 -11.35 -9.26
C PHE A 59 -4.39 -9.96 -8.67
N ARG A 60 -3.64 -8.99 -9.21
CA ARG A 60 -3.58 -7.62 -8.67
C ARG A 60 -3.84 -6.51 -9.69
N LYS A 61 -4.03 -6.84 -10.96
CA LYS A 61 -4.38 -5.88 -12.02
C LYS A 61 -5.75 -5.28 -11.71
N GLY A 62 -5.85 -3.95 -11.65
CA GLY A 62 -7.11 -3.25 -11.33
C GLY A 62 -7.57 -3.42 -9.88
N SER A 63 -6.68 -3.83 -8.97
CA SER A 63 -7.00 -3.90 -7.55
C SER A 63 -7.17 -2.51 -6.93
N ALA A 64 -7.86 -2.41 -5.79
CA ALA A 64 -8.04 -1.16 -5.05
C ALA A 64 -6.71 -0.41 -4.84
N ALA A 65 -5.64 -1.10 -4.43
CA ALA A 65 -4.32 -0.49 -4.25
C ALA A 65 -3.73 0.07 -5.55
N SER A 66 -4.04 -0.49 -6.72
CA SER A 66 -3.61 0.08 -8.02
C SER A 66 -4.31 1.39 -8.38
N HIS A 67 -5.40 1.72 -7.68
CA HIS A 67 -6.12 3.00 -7.78
C HIS A 67 -5.67 4.04 -6.75
N LEU A 68 -4.58 3.80 -6.01
CA LEU A 68 -3.90 4.84 -5.24
C LEU A 68 -3.56 6.03 -6.15
N SER A 69 -3.81 7.23 -5.66
CA SER A 69 -3.56 8.47 -6.40
C SER A 69 -3.17 9.60 -5.46
N VAL A 70 -2.85 10.77 -6.01
CA VAL A 70 -2.53 11.97 -5.22
C VAL A 70 -3.66 12.37 -4.26
N ALA A 71 -4.90 11.93 -4.51
CA ALA A 71 -6.03 12.16 -3.60
C ALA A 71 -5.89 11.41 -2.26
N ASP A 72 -5.07 10.36 -2.19
CA ASP A 72 -4.78 9.63 -0.96
C ASP A 72 -3.66 10.29 -0.12
N PHE A 73 -3.12 11.42 -0.56
CA PHE A 73 -2.14 12.18 0.21
C PHE A 73 -2.84 13.08 1.24
N ASN A 74 -2.75 12.70 2.51
CA ASN A 74 -3.18 13.54 3.62
C ASN A 74 -1.98 14.29 4.24
N ARG A 75 -1.89 15.60 3.98
CA ARG A 75 -0.74 16.42 4.39
C ARG A 75 -0.44 16.35 5.89
N GLU A 76 -1.47 16.39 6.74
CA GLU A 76 -1.29 16.34 8.20
C GLU A 76 -0.79 14.97 8.65
N TYR A 77 -1.35 13.89 8.10
CA TYR A 77 -0.93 12.54 8.42
C TYR A 77 0.53 12.28 8.01
N PHE A 78 0.90 12.58 6.77
CA PHE A 78 2.27 12.46 6.29
C PHE A 78 3.21 13.39 7.09
N GLY A 79 2.78 14.63 7.35
CA GLY A 79 3.51 15.61 8.14
C GLY A 79 3.75 15.21 9.60
N SER A 80 2.96 14.28 10.15
CA SER A 80 3.21 13.72 11.49
C SER A 80 4.38 12.71 11.51
N ALA A 81 4.72 12.11 10.36
CA ALA A 81 5.80 11.14 10.26
C ALA A 81 7.17 11.81 10.19
N ARG A 82 8.23 11.11 10.66
CA ARG A 82 9.62 11.57 10.50
C ARG A 82 10.22 11.16 9.16
N HIS A 83 9.84 9.98 8.67
CA HIS A 83 10.43 9.35 7.49
C HIS A 83 9.33 8.73 6.63
N LEU A 84 9.43 8.89 5.31
CA LEU A 84 8.63 8.25 4.29
C LEU A 84 9.46 7.15 3.62
N HIS A 85 8.98 5.91 3.72
CA HIS A 85 9.53 4.81 2.94
C HIS A 85 8.73 4.64 1.65
N LEU A 86 9.41 4.65 0.50
CA LEU A 86 8.84 4.36 -0.81
C LEU A 86 9.58 3.18 -1.44
N SER A 87 8.86 2.37 -2.21
CA SER A 87 9.42 1.28 -2.99
C SER A 87 8.99 1.35 -4.44
N GLY A 88 9.82 0.78 -5.33
CA GLY A 88 9.47 0.63 -6.74
C GLY A 88 8.22 -0.22 -6.97
N VAL A 89 7.85 -1.09 -6.03
CA VAL A 89 6.63 -1.92 -6.12
C VAL A 89 5.38 -1.05 -6.11
N ALA A 90 5.27 -0.11 -5.16
CA ALA A 90 4.14 0.81 -5.09
C ALA A 90 4.08 1.71 -6.34
N ALA A 91 5.24 2.22 -6.76
CA ALA A 91 5.36 3.06 -7.96
C ALA A 91 4.95 2.31 -9.25
N ALA A 92 5.15 0.99 -9.31
CA ALA A 92 4.84 0.17 -10.49
C ALA A 92 3.38 -0.32 -10.55
N LEU A 93 2.55 -0.05 -9.54
CA LEU A 93 1.15 -0.52 -9.53
C LEU A 93 0.31 0.14 -10.64
N SER A 94 0.52 1.44 -10.87
CA SER A 94 -0.15 2.22 -11.90
C SER A 94 0.52 3.58 -12.08
N SER A 95 0.18 4.30 -13.16
CA SER A 95 0.62 5.69 -13.37
C SER A 95 0.15 6.64 -12.26
N GLN A 96 -1.03 6.40 -11.69
CA GLN A 96 -1.57 7.20 -10.58
C GLN A 96 -0.82 6.94 -9.26
N SER A 97 -0.47 5.67 -9.00
CA SER A 97 0.33 5.30 -7.84
C SER A 97 1.75 5.89 -7.95
N LEU A 98 2.36 5.86 -9.14
CA LEU A 98 3.62 6.56 -9.40
C LEU A 98 3.52 8.06 -9.12
N ALA A 99 2.44 8.71 -9.56
CA ALA A 99 2.20 10.12 -9.31
C ALA A 99 2.08 10.43 -7.81
N LEU A 100 1.38 9.58 -7.04
CA LEU A 100 1.32 9.68 -5.57
C LEU A 100 2.73 9.56 -4.95
N CYS A 101 3.52 8.56 -5.33
CA CYS A 101 4.88 8.39 -4.80
C CYS A 101 5.75 9.63 -5.04
N HIS A 102 5.72 10.19 -6.25
CA HIS A 102 6.45 11.43 -6.54
C HIS A 102 5.92 12.64 -5.76
N HIS A 103 4.59 12.77 -5.65
CA HIS A 103 3.98 13.86 -4.90
C HIS A 103 4.36 13.79 -3.41
N ALA A 104 4.18 12.62 -2.78
CA ALA A 104 4.52 12.42 -1.38
C ALA A 104 6.01 12.66 -1.08
N ALA A 105 6.91 12.21 -1.96
CA ALA A 105 8.35 12.46 -1.82
C ALA A 105 8.68 13.96 -1.86
N ARG A 106 8.05 14.73 -2.77
CA ARG A 106 8.25 16.18 -2.85
C ARG A 106 7.70 16.90 -1.62
N GLU A 107 6.49 16.54 -1.19
CA GLU A 107 5.85 17.16 -0.03
C GLU A 107 6.62 16.86 1.27
N MET A 108 7.05 15.62 1.48
CA MET A 108 7.86 15.26 2.65
C MET A 108 9.17 16.04 2.68
N ARG A 109 9.88 16.15 1.54
CA ARG A 109 11.08 16.98 1.43
C ARG A 109 10.80 18.46 1.72
N ALA A 110 9.71 19.01 1.19
CA ALA A 110 9.30 20.39 1.44
C ALA A 110 8.97 20.65 2.92
N MET A 111 8.52 19.63 3.65
CA MET A 111 8.31 19.67 5.10
C MET A 111 9.59 19.40 5.92
N GLY A 112 10.76 19.32 5.29
CA GLY A 112 12.03 19.01 5.96
C GLY A 112 12.12 17.57 6.46
N LYS A 113 11.34 16.66 5.87
CA LYS A 113 11.31 15.22 6.19
C LYS A 113 11.94 14.42 5.06
N THR A 114 12.44 13.25 5.42
CA THR A 114 12.96 12.25 4.48
C THR A 114 11.86 11.34 3.99
#